data_AF-A0A843C522-F1
#
_entry.id   AF-A0A843C522-F1
#
_cell.length_a   1.000
_cell.length_b   1.000
_cell.length_c   1.000
_cell.angle_alpha   90.00
_cell.angle_beta   90.00
_cell.angle_gamma   90.00
#
_symmetry.space_group_name_H-M   'P 1'
#
loop_
_entity.id
_entity.type
_entity.pdbx_description
1 polymer ?
#
loop_
_entity_poly.entity_id
_entity_poly.type
_entity_poly.pdbx_seq_one_letter_code
_entity_poly.pdbx_strand_id
1 'polypeptide(L)'
;MEFRTLEEIEPFKKQIMIWHIVGWFVIFGLGAIWHFAFVWSGAWAPIGWLFAVNESVWEHLKIMYWPALIYYAIEGIFLYKKTNNFVLAKAITVYLTPILSFSIFYFIYGAFGYENFILDTVILFFLTGLQQFVSYKLLTREIIPAEKKYQQPLFIGAIVDIAILAILLIVFTYAPIHIQLFEHSFASETGLYGILPSY
;
A
#
# COMPACT_ATOMS: atom_id res chain seq x y z
N MET A 1 -17.74 -20.36 8.39
CA MET A 1 -16.88 -20.67 7.24
C MET A 1 -15.90 -21.73 7.69
N GLU A 2 -15.85 -22.88 7.02
CA GLU A 2 -14.86 -23.93 7.32
C GLU A 2 -13.51 -23.56 6.73
N PHE A 3 -12.44 -23.82 7.48
CA PHE A 3 -11.07 -23.55 7.07
C PHE A 3 -10.61 -24.62 6.08
N ARG A 4 -9.96 -24.17 5.00
CA ARG A 4 -9.30 -25.04 4.03
C ARG A 4 -7.91 -25.47 4.53
N THR A 5 -7.56 -26.74 4.51
CA THR A 5 -6.17 -27.19 4.69
C THR A 5 -5.30 -26.71 3.53
N LEU A 6 -3.96 -26.80 3.64
CA LEU A 6 -3.09 -26.52 2.48
C LEU A 6 -3.43 -27.41 1.29
N GLU A 7 -3.77 -28.68 1.52
CA GLU A 7 -4.21 -29.60 0.46
C GLU A 7 -5.45 -29.08 -0.29
N GLU A 8 -6.38 -28.42 0.43
CA GLU A 8 -7.56 -27.81 -0.17
C GLU A 8 -7.28 -26.48 -0.89
N ILE A 9 -6.14 -25.83 -0.62
CA ILE A 9 -5.68 -24.60 -1.28
C ILE A 9 -4.81 -24.91 -2.51
N GLU A 10 -4.06 -26.03 -2.51
CA GLU A 10 -3.14 -26.40 -3.59
C GLU A 10 -3.75 -26.30 -5.00
N PRO A 11 -5.00 -26.74 -5.27
CA PRO A 11 -5.62 -26.60 -6.59
C PRO A 11 -5.73 -25.14 -7.07
N PHE A 12 -5.83 -24.18 -6.13
CA PHE A 12 -5.98 -22.76 -6.42
C PHE A 12 -4.65 -22.00 -6.46
N LYS A 13 -3.53 -22.62 -6.07
CA LYS A 13 -2.23 -21.95 -5.93
C LYS A 13 -1.76 -21.26 -7.20
N LYS A 14 -1.90 -21.90 -8.36
CA LYS A 14 -1.60 -21.29 -9.67
C LYS A 14 -2.48 -20.07 -9.95
N GLN A 15 -3.77 -20.15 -9.63
CA GLN A 15 -4.70 -19.02 -9.77
C GLN A 15 -4.28 -17.87 -8.85
N ILE A 16 -3.99 -18.14 -7.57
CA ILE A 16 -3.53 -17.14 -6.61
C ILE A 16 -2.24 -16.47 -7.13
N MET A 17 -1.27 -17.25 -7.62
CA MET A 17 -0.03 -16.71 -8.20
C MET A 17 -0.30 -15.75 -9.37
N ILE A 18 -1.19 -16.12 -10.30
CA ILE A 18 -1.54 -15.26 -11.44
C ILE A 18 -2.17 -13.94 -10.97
N TRP A 19 -3.09 -13.98 -9.99
CA TRP A 19 -3.66 -12.77 -9.41
C TRP A 19 -2.60 -11.86 -8.80
N HIS A 20 -1.57 -12.39 -8.16
CA HIS A 20 -0.52 -11.56 -7.57
C HIS A 20 0.43 -10.99 -8.63
N ILE A 21 0.74 -11.75 -9.69
CA ILE A 21 1.54 -11.25 -10.82
C ILE A 21 0.81 -10.13 -11.56
N VAL A 22 -0.47 -10.35 -11.91
CA VAL A 22 -1.30 -9.32 -12.55
C VAL A 22 -1.45 -8.11 -11.63
N GLY A 23 -1.68 -8.36 -10.35
CA GLY A 23 -1.85 -7.31 -9.34
C GLY A 23 -0.63 -6.43 -9.20
N TRP A 24 0.56 -6.99 -9.32
CA TRP A 24 1.80 -6.21 -9.29
C TRP A 24 1.80 -5.15 -10.39
N PHE A 25 1.59 -5.54 -11.64
CA PHE A 25 1.58 -4.60 -12.75
C PHE A 25 0.39 -3.63 -12.71
N VAL A 26 -0.80 -4.10 -12.30
CA VAL A 26 -1.99 -3.24 -12.18
C VAL A 26 -1.80 -2.18 -11.10
N ILE A 27 -1.35 -2.55 -9.90
CA ILE A 27 -1.13 -1.61 -8.80
C ILE A 27 -0.03 -0.63 -9.16
N PHE A 28 1.07 -1.09 -9.75
CA PHE A 28 2.15 -0.21 -10.22
C PHE A 28 1.65 0.80 -11.26
N GLY A 29 0.88 0.35 -12.27
CA GLY A 29 0.33 1.22 -13.30
C GLY A 29 -0.71 2.23 -12.76
N LEU A 30 -1.60 1.78 -11.87
CA LEU A 30 -2.54 2.67 -11.17
C LEU A 30 -1.82 3.68 -10.26
N GLY A 31 -0.66 3.30 -9.71
CA GLY A 31 0.18 4.21 -8.93
C GLY A 31 0.54 5.47 -9.71
N ALA A 32 0.94 5.35 -10.97
CA ALA A 32 1.21 6.53 -11.80
C ALA A 32 0.00 7.46 -11.92
N ILE A 33 -1.21 6.92 -12.07
CA ILE A 33 -2.44 7.72 -12.06
C ILE A 33 -2.62 8.39 -10.69
N TRP A 34 -2.37 7.66 -9.61
CA TRP A 34 -2.51 8.19 -8.24
C TRP A 34 -1.52 9.30 -7.89
N HIS A 35 -0.35 9.28 -8.53
CA HIS A 35 0.66 10.32 -8.42
C HIS A 35 0.21 11.61 -9.12
N PHE A 36 -0.30 11.53 -10.35
CA PHE A 36 -0.61 12.72 -11.15
C PHE A 36 -2.05 13.25 -11.04
N ALA A 37 -3.02 12.44 -10.62
CA ALA A 37 -4.43 12.80 -10.67
C ALA A 37 -4.81 14.04 -9.85
N PHE A 38 -4.10 14.33 -8.75
CA PHE A 38 -4.33 15.54 -7.97
C PHE A 38 -4.03 16.80 -8.80
N VAL A 39 -2.86 16.84 -9.45
CA VAL A 39 -2.46 17.95 -10.32
C VAL A 39 -3.37 18.03 -11.54
N TRP A 40 -3.72 16.91 -12.16
CA TRP A 40 -4.65 16.87 -13.30
C TRP A 40 -6.04 17.41 -12.97
N SER A 41 -6.45 17.36 -11.70
CA SER A 41 -7.71 17.93 -11.24
C SER A 41 -7.67 19.45 -11.01
N GLY A 42 -6.53 20.09 -11.23
CA GLY A 42 -6.29 21.47 -10.81
C GLY A 42 -6.14 21.60 -9.29
N ALA A 43 -5.51 20.61 -8.65
CA ALA A 43 -5.27 20.56 -7.20
C ALA A 43 -6.53 20.76 -6.34
N TRP A 44 -7.65 20.16 -6.76
CA TRP A 44 -8.92 20.27 -6.04
C TRP A 44 -8.82 19.61 -4.66
N ALA A 45 -8.70 20.42 -3.61
CA ALA A 45 -8.42 19.95 -2.25
C ALA A 45 -9.28 18.76 -1.75
N PRO A 46 -10.60 18.66 -2.04
CA PRO A 46 -11.43 17.55 -1.59
C PRO A 46 -11.04 16.15 -2.11
N ILE A 47 -10.20 16.02 -3.14
CA ILE A 47 -9.67 14.72 -3.58
C ILE A 47 -8.25 14.44 -3.07
N GLY A 48 -7.67 15.37 -2.30
CA GLY A 48 -6.32 15.24 -1.75
C GLY A 48 -6.17 14.02 -0.86
N TRP A 49 -7.23 13.59 -0.17
CA TRP A 49 -7.21 12.35 0.63
C TRP A 49 -6.91 11.08 -0.18
N LEU A 50 -7.22 11.10 -1.49
CA LEU A 50 -7.11 9.96 -2.38
C LEU A 50 -5.78 9.96 -3.15
N PHE A 51 -5.31 11.11 -3.59
CA PHE A 51 -4.16 11.24 -4.49
C PHE A 51 -2.97 11.91 -3.81
N ALA A 52 -1.76 11.71 -4.32
CA ALA A 52 -0.57 12.40 -3.79
C ALA A 52 -0.72 13.91 -4.02
N VAL A 53 -0.67 14.70 -2.94
CA VAL A 53 -0.81 16.17 -3.00
C VAL A 53 0.51 16.91 -3.01
N ASN A 54 1.63 16.20 -2.85
CA ASN A 54 2.98 16.72 -2.99
C ASN A 54 3.96 15.53 -3.16
N GLU A 55 5.25 15.83 -3.28
CA GLU A 55 6.32 14.82 -3.44
C GLU A 55 6.91 14.28 -2.12
N SER A 56 6.22 14.41 -0.99
CA SER A 56 6.69 13.81 0.27
C SER A 56 6.56 12.29 0.25
N VAL A 57 7.40 11.62 1.04
CA VAL A 57 7.34 10.16 1.24
C VAL A 57 5.97 9.73 1.75
N TRP A 58 5.36 10.52 2.64
CA TRP A 58 4.03 10.27 3.15
C TRP A 58 2.98 10.20 2.04
N GLU A 59 3.00 11.19 1.15
CA GLU A 59 2.06 11.28 0.03
C GLU A 59 2.26 10.15 -0.98
N HIS A 60 3.51 9.71 -1.17
CA HIS A 60 3.83 8.54 -1.98
C HIS A 60 3.27 7.23 -1.42
N LEU A 61 2.96 7.12 -0.13
CA LEU A 61 2.30 5.92 0.40
C LEU A 61 0.91 5.72 -0.21
N LYS A 62 0.18 6.80 -0.52
CA LYS A 62 -1.15 6.74 -1.13
C LYS A 62 -1.12 6.13 -2.53
N ILE A 63 -0.03 6.32 -3.24
CA ILE A 63 0.25 5.78 -4.58
C ILE A 63 0.19 4.25 -4.59
N MET A 64 0.62 3.62 -3.50
CA MET A 64 0.55 2.16 -3.37
C MET A 64 -0.71 1.71 -2.64
N TYR A 65 -1.06 2.39 -1.55
CA TYR A 65 -2.11 1.95 -0.64
C TYR A 65 -3.49 1.91 -1.32
N TRP A 66 -3.91 3.00 -1.95
CA TRP A 66 -5.25 3.08 -2.54
C TRP A 66 -5.41 2.17 -3.76
N PRO A 67 -4.48 2.15 -4.73
CA PRO A 67 -4.53 1.17 -5.82
C PRO A 67 -4.52 -0.28 -5.33
N ALA A 68 -3.72 -0.60 -4.30
CA ALA A 68 -3.70 -1.94 -3.73
C ALA A 68 -5.04 -2.30 -3.09
N LEU A 69 -5.69 -1.40 -2.35
CA LEU A 69 -7.01 -1.67 -1.77
C LEU A 69 -8.08 -1.92 -2.84
N ILE A 70 -8.10 -1.10 -3.90
CA ILE A 70 -9.03 -1.30 -5.03
C ILE A 70 -8.79 -2.68 -5.65
N TYR A 71 -7.52 -3.02 -5.90
CA TYR A 71 -7.16 -4.31 -6.46
C TYR A 71 -7.55 -5.47 -5.53
N TYR A 72 -7.29 -5.36 -4.22
CA TYR A 72 -7.62 -6.38 -3.23
C TYR A 72 -9.12 -6.59 -3.05
N ALA A 73 -9.93 -5.54 -3.20
CA ALA A 73 -11.38 -5.68 -3.23
C ALA A 73 -11.83 -6.53 -4.42
N ILE A 74 -11.28 -6.28 -5.61
CA ILE A 74 -11.56 -7.05 -6.82
C ILE A 74 -11.08 -8.50 -6.67
N GLU A 75 -9.83 -8.68 -6.27
CA GLU A 75 -9.22 -9.99 -6.04
C GLU A 75 -10.00 -10.80 -4.99
N GLY A 76 -10.51 -10.14 -3.95
CA GLY A 76 -11.32 -10.74 -2.89
C GLY A 76 -12.58 -11.42 -3.40
N ILE A 77 -13.22 -10.86 -4.45
CA ILE A 77 -14.38 -11.48 -5.10
C ILE A 77 -14.05 -12.90 -5.58
N PHE A 78 -12.81 -13.11 -6.06
CA PHE A 78 -12.38 -14.37 -6.65
C PHE A 78 -11.65 -15.31 -5.70
N LEU A 79 -10.91 -14.78 -4.71
CA LEU A 79 -9.99 -15.53 -3.86
C LEU A 79 -10.40 -15.64 -2.39
N TYR A 80 -11.30 -14.79 -1.89
CA TYR A 80 -11.67 -14.79 -0.46
C TYR A 80 -12.20 -16.14 0.01
N LYS A 81 -13.08 -16.78 -0.77
CA LYS A 81 -13.65 -18.11 -0.42
C LYS A 81 -12.71 -19.30 -0.69
N LYS A 82 -11.58 -19.05 -1.35
CA LYS A 82 -10.56 -20.05 -1.72
C LYS A 82 -9.36 -20.05 -0.77
N THR A 83 -9.31 -19.08 0.14
CA THR A 83 -8.24 -18.88 1.12
C THR A 83 -8.86 -18.63 2.49
N ASN A 84 -8.11 -18.82 3.56
CA ASN A 84 -8.66 -18.66 4.91
C ASN A 84 -8.31 -17.34 5.59
N ASN A 85 -7.26 -16.70 5.09
CA ASN A 85 -6.59 -15.58 5.71
C ASN A 85 -6.49 -14.37 4.79
N PHE A 86 -7.40 -14.27 3.81
CA PHE A 86 -7.35 -13.24 2.77
C PHE A 86 -7.15 -11.83 3.37
N VAL A 87 -8.07 -11.40 4.23
CA VAL A 87 -8.06 -10.05 4.81
C VAL A 87 -6.85 -9.82 5.69
N LEU A 88 -6.43 -10.81 6.48
CA LEU A 88 -5.24 -10.70 7.32
C LEU A 88 -3.96 -10.60 6.47
N ALA A 89 -3.86 -11.38 5.39
CA ALA A 89 -2.74 -11.27 4.46
C ALA A 89 -2.67 -9.86 3.85
N LYS A 90 -3.82 -9.30 3.44
CA LYS A 90 -3.88 -7.93 2.89
C LYS A 90 -3.48 -6.89 3.92
N ALA A 91 -3.98 -7.00 5.15
CA ALA A 91 -3.62 -6.10 6.25
C ALA A 91 -2.11 -6.09 6.51
N ILE A 92 -1.48 -7.27 6.62
CA ILE A 92 -0.01 -7.37 6.79
C ILE A 92 0.71 -6.69 5.61
N THR A 93 0.26 -6.94 4.38
CA THR A 93 0.97 -6.44 3.19
C THR A 93 0.81 -4.95 2.96
N VAL A 94 -0.32 -4.33 3.33
CA VAL A 94 -0.47 -2.87 3.19
C VAL A 94 0.42 -2.09 4.15
N TYR A 95 0.78 -2.68 5.30
CA TYR A 95 1.75 -2.10 6.24
C TYR A 95 3.21 -2.35 5.87
N LEU A 96 3.48 -3.35 5.01
CA LEU A 96 4.83 -3.58 4.50
C LEU A 96 5.36 -2.36 3.75
N THR A 97 4.47 -1.67 3.03
CA THR A 97 4.78 -0.46 2.27
C THR A 97 5.32 0.68 3.13
N PRO A 98 4.57 1.25 4.10
CA PRO A 98 5.10 2.33 4.93
C PRO A 98 6.37 1.93 5.68
N ILE A 99 6.45 0.70 6.22
CA ILE A 99 7.64 0.23 6.95
C ILE A 99 8.88 0.30 6.05
N LEU A 100 8.79 -0.25 4.84
CA LEU A 100 9.92 -0.29 3.92
C LEU A 100 10.18 1.08 3.29
N SER A 101 9.16 1.82 2.88
CA SER A 101 9.32 3.17 2.33
C SER A 101 10.03 4.10 3.31
N PHE A 102 9.67 4.10 4.60
CA PHE A 102 10.36 4.90 5.61
C PHE A 102 11.80 4.43 5.83
N SER A 103 12.02 3.11 5.88
CA SER A 103 13.37 2.54 6.06
C SER A 103 14.28 2.92 4.88
N ILE A 104 13.77 2.79 3.66
CA ILE A 104 14.47 3.14 2.43
C ILE A 104 14.74 4.63 2.38
N PHE A 105 13.76 5.48 2.72
CA PHE A 105 13.94 6.93 2.77
C PHE A 105 15.11 7.30 3.67
N TYR A 106 15.09 6.89 4.95
CA TYR A 106 16.17 7.26 5.87
C TYR A 106 17.54 6.66 5.48
N PHE A 107 17.56 5.48 4.87
CA PHE A 107 18.81 4.85 4.44
C PHE A 107 19.40 5.48 3.17
N ILE A 108 18.56 5.76 2.16
CA ILE A 108 18.98 6.29 0.86
C ILE A 108 19.13 7.81 0.90
N TYR A 109 18.15 8.56 1.42
CA TYR A 109 18.27 10.03 1.49
C TYR A 109 19.36 10.47 2.45
N GLY A 110 19.52 9.78 3.58
CA GLY A 110 20.63 10.03 4.50
C GLY A 110 22.00 9.81 3.86
N ALA A 111 22.10 8.96 2.83
CA ALA A 111 23.35 8.63 2.16
C ALA A 111 23.63 9.46 0.89
N PHE A 112 22.60 9.81 0.12
CA PHE A 112 22.75 10.40 -1.22
C PHE A 112 22.25 11.84 -1.35
N GLY A 113 21.40 12.32 -0.43
CA GLY A 113 21.07 13.75 -0.29
C GLY A 113 20.29 14.39 -1.44
N TYR A 114 19.69 13.64 -2.37
CA TYR A 114 18.82 14.19 -3.42
C TYR A 114 17.71 13.23 -3.83
N GLU A 115 16.59 13.80 -4.32
CA GLU A 115 15.47 13.08 -4.91
C GLU A 115 15.73 12.67 -6.36
N ASN A 116 15.31 11.47 -6.74
CA ASN A 116 15.46 10.99 -8.11
C ASN A 116 14.23 10.21 -8.55
N PHE A 117 13.43 10.82 -9.41
CA PHE A 117 12.22 10.24 -9.99
C PHE A 117 12.40 8.81 -10.55
N ILE A 118 13.53 8.53 -11.22
CA ILE A 118 13.82 7.18 -11.76
C ILE A 118 14.03 6.20 -10.61
N LEU A 119 14.80 6.60 -9.59
CA LEU A 119 15.05 5.78 -8.41
C LEU A 119 13.74 5.50 -7.66
N ASP A 120 12.91 6.51 -7.45
CA ASP A 120 11.62 6.37 -6.74
C ASP A 120 10.66 5.46 -7.52
N THR A 121 10.62 5.58 -8.85
CA THR A 121 9.84 4.69 -9.71
C THR A 121 10.32 3.24 -9.62
N VAL A 122 11.64 3.02 -9.61
CA VAL A 122 12.24 1.68 -9.46
C VAL A 122 11.92 1.11 -8.07
N ILE A 123 12.07 1.90 -7.02
CA ILE A 123 11.71 1.52 -5.64
C ILE A 123 10.23 1.13 -5.57
N LEU A 124 9.34 1.95 -6.13
CA LEU A 124 7.91 1.68 -6.19
C LEU A 124 7.60 0.35 -6.91
N PHE A 125 8.26 0.09 -8.04
CA PHE A 125 8.11 -1.18 -8.78
C PHE A 125 8.51 -2.39 -7.92
N PHE A 126 9.65 -2.33 -7.22
CA PHE A 126 10.10 -3.43 -6.36
C PHE A 126 9.25 -3.59 -5.10
N LEU A 127 8.83 -2.49 -4.46
CA LEU A 127 7.98 -2.53 -3.27
C LEU A 127 6.61 -3.12 -3.58
N THR A 128 5.97 -2.72 -4.68
CA THR A 128 4.69 -3.31 -5.11
C THR A 128 4.85 -4.80 -5.44
N GLY A 129 5.95 -5.20 -6.07
CA GLY A 129 6.25 -6.60 -6.36
C GLY A 129 6.47 -7.44 -5.08
N LEU A 130 7.22 -6.89 -4.12
CA LEU A 130 7.44 -7.52 -2.82
C LEU A 130 6.13 -7.63 -2.02
N GLN A 131 5.30 -6.59 -2.03
CA GLN A 131 3.98 -6.60 -1.42
C GLN A 131 3.11 -7.74 -1.97
N GLN A 132 3.06 -7.91 -3.30
CA GLN A 132 2.35 -9.02 -3.92
C GLN A 132 2.97 -10.38 -3.61
N PHE A 133 4.29 -10.47 -3.62
CA PHE A 133 4.99 -11.72 -3.29
C PHE A 133 4.71 -12.18 -1.84
N VAL A 134 4.77 -11.26 -0.87
CA VAL A 134 4.47 -11.55 0.54
C VAL A 134 3.01 -11.97 0.68
N SER A 135 2.08 -11.26 0.04
CA SER A 135 0.66 -11.62 0.03
C SER A 135 0.44 -13.04 -0.52
N TYR A 136 1.05 -13.38 -1.65
CA TYR A 136 0.99 -14.72 -2.22
C TYR A 136 1.47 -15.78 -1.22
N LYS A 137 2.63 -15.55 -0.58
CA LYS A 137 3.18 -16.48 0.42
C LYS A 137 2.27 -16.62 1.64
N LEU A 138 1.66 -15.54 2.11
CA LEU A 138 0.71 -15.57 3.21
C LEU A 138 -0.51 -16.41 2.86
N LEU A 139 -1.06 -16.29 1.64
CA LEU A 139 -2.25 -17.02 1.22
C LEU A 139 -2.01 -18.51 0.92
N THR A 140 -0.77 -18.90 0.62
CA THR A 140 -0.43 -20.29 0.24
C THR A 140 0.40 -21.03 1.29
N ARG A 141 0.49 -20.52 2.52
CA ARG A 141 1.21 -21.16 3.63
C ARG A 141 0.37 -21.14 4.90
N GLU A 142 0.55 -22.16 5.74
CA GLU A 142 0.00 -22.22 7.10
C GLU A 142 0.81 -21.31 8.02
N ILE A 143 0.46 -20.02 8.02
CA ILE A 143 1.13 -19.01 8.86
C ILE A 143 0.22 -18.57 10.02
N ILE A 144 -1.09 -18.81 9.92
CA ILE A 144 -2.08 -18.33 10.89
C ILE A 144 -2.68 -19.50 11.65
N PRO A 145 -2.89 -19.38 12.98
CA PRO A 145 -3.47 -20.43 13.80
C PRO A 145 -4.79 -20.96 13.22
N ALA A 146 -4.88 -22.27 13.02
CA ALA A 146 -6.09 -22.93 12.53
C ALA A 146 -7.25 -22.90 13.55
N GLU A 147 -6.99 -22.49 14.79
CA GLU A 147 -7.98 -22.44 15.86
C GLU A 147 -9.09 -21.40 15.59
N LYS A 148 -10.33 -21.87 15.49
CA LYS A 148 -11.52 -21.05 15.21
C LYS A 148 -11.69 -19.84 16.14
N LYS A 149 -11.26 -19.96 17.41
CA LYS A 149 -11.43 -18.90 18.42
C LYS A 149 -10.63 -17.63 18.12
N TYR A 150 -9.52 -17.72 17.40
CA TYR A 150 -8.69 -16.55 17.06
C TYR A 150 -9.07 -15.92 15.72
N GLN A 151 -9.88 -16.58 14.89
CA GLN A 151 -10.14 -16.16 13.52
C GLN A 151 -10.99 -14.89 13.42
N GLN A 152 -12.07 -14.82 14.20
CA GLN A 152 -12.92 -13.62 14.22
C GLN A 152 -12.17 -12.39 14.76
N PRO A 153 -11.47 -12.46 15.91
CA PRO A 153 -10.64 -11.35 16.37
C PRO A 153 -9.58 -10.92 15.35
N LEU A 154 -8.88 -11.87 14.71
CA LEU A 154 -7.87 -11.56 13.69
C LEU A 154 -8.46 -10.89 12.45
N PHE A 155 -9.64 -11.34 12.01
CA PHE A 155 -10.34 -10.74 10.88
C PHE A 155 -10.77 -9.30 11.18
N ILE A 156 -11.37 -9.07 12.36
CA ILE A 156 -11.79 -7.73 12.80
C ILE A 156 -10.56 -6.84 12.97
N GLY A 157 -9.52 -7.34 13.63
CA GLY A 157 -8.24 -6.64 13.78
C GLY A 157 -7.65 -6.23 12.44
N ALA A 158 -7.59 -7.14 11.46
CA ALA A 158 -7.09 -6.84 10.11
C ALA A 158 -7.90 -5.74 9.40
N ILE A 159 -9.23 -5.70 9.54
CA ILE A 159 -10.05 -4.62 8.99
C ILE A 159 -9.75 -3.30 9.69
N VAL A 160 -9.67 -3.31 11.03
CA VAL A 160 -9.35 -2.14 11.84
C VAL A 160 -7.97 -1.60 11.48
N ASP A 161 -6.97 -2.46 11.34
CA ASP A 161 -5.61 -2.09 10.95
C ASP A 161 -5.60 -1.39 9.57
N ILE A 162 -6.26 -1.98 8.57
CA ILE A 162 -6.40 -1.35 7.25
C ILE A 162 -7.04 0.03 7.38
N ALA A 163 -8.15 0.14 8.15
CA ALA A 163 -8.87 1.39 8.34
C ALA A 163 -8.04 2.45 9.07
N ILE A 164 -7.24 2.06 10.07
CA ILE A 164 -6.34 2.96 10.78
C ILE A 164 -5.34 3.57 9.80
N LEU A 165 -4.70 2.76 8.95
CA LEU A 165 -3.75 3.29 7.96
C LEU A 165 -4.43 4.25 6.98
N ALA A 166 -5.64 3.93 6.50
CA ALA A 166 -6.42 4.87 5.68
C ALA A 166 -6.66 6.19 6.41
N ILE A 167 -7.16 6.14 7.65
CA ILE A 167 -7.45 7.35 8.44
C ILE A 167 -6.19 8.18 8.63
N LEU A 168 -5.05 7.56 8.96
CA LEU A 168 -3.79 8.27 9.12
C LEU A 168 -3.39 8.95 7.80
N LEU A 169 -3.42 8.24 6.67
CA LEU A 169 -3.10 8.78 5.35
C LEU A 169 -3.96 10.02 5.05
N ILE A 170 -5.26 9.95 5.31
CA ILE A 170 -6.20 11.04 5.10
C ILE A 170 -5.90 12.23 6.03
N VAL A 171 -5.82 11.97 7.34
CA VAL A 171 -5.66 13.02 8.36
C VAL A 171 -4.36 13.77 8.13
N PHE A 172 -3.25 13.08 7.94
CA PHE A 172 -1.95 13.73 7.80
C PHE A 172 -1.68 14.32 6.41
N THR A 173 -2.53 14.06 5.41
CA THR A 173 -2.52 14.87 4.17
C THR A 173 -3.00 16.30 4.44
N TYR A 174 -4.03 16.48 5.28
CA TYR A 174 -4.60 17.81 5.57
C TYR A 174 -4.02 18.45 6.84
N ALA A 175 -3.47 17.65 7.74
CA ALA A 175 -2.84 18.08 8.98
C ALA A 175 -1.47 17.39 9.12
N PRO A 176 -0.52 17.66 8.21
CA PRO A 176 0.79 17.00 8.21
C PRO A 176 1.58 17.28 9.48
N ILE A 177 2.36 16.30 9.92
CA ILE A 177 3.34 16.50 10.98
C ILE A 177 4.56 17.16 10.36
N HIS A 178 5.05 18.26 10.93
CA HIS A 178 6.21 18.99 10.40
C HIS A 178 7.54 18.28 10.70
N ILE A 179 7.75 17.14 10.03
CA ILE A 179 9.00 16.37 9.97
C ILE A 179 9.28 15.96 8.52
N GLN A 180 10.53 15.60 8.23
CA GLN A 180 11.02 15.28 6.87
C GLN A 180 10.16 14.29 6.07
N LEU A 181 9.48 13.34 6.71
CA LEU A 181 8.62 12.36 6.02
C LEU A 181 7.40 12.97 5.33
N PHE A 182 6.93 14.13 5.80
CA PHE A 182 5.76 14.85 5.28
C PHE A 182 6.14 16.09 4.48
N GLU A 183 7.43 16.43 4.49
CA GLU A 183 7.95 17.60 3.81
C GLU A 183 7.95 17.35 2.31
N HIS A 184 7.48 18.33 1.55
CA HIS A 184 7.64 18.32 0.12
C HIS A 184 9.13 18.36 -0.20
N SER A 185 9.58 17.35 -0.92
CA SER A 185 10.98 17.26 -1.29
C SER A 185 11.08 17.48 -2.80
N PHE A 186 11.31 18.72 -3.20
CA PHE A 186 11.78 19.03 -4.53
C PHE A 186 12.91 20.04 -4.41
N ALA A 187 13.92 19.94 -5.28
CA ALA A 187 15.27 20.48 -5.10
C ALA A 187 15.43 21.98 -4.72
N SER A 188 14.35 22.77 -4.72
CA SER A 188 14.32 24.18 -4.36
C SER A 188 13.24 24.58 -3.34
N GLU A 189 12.37 23.66 -2.91
CA GLU A 189 11.20 23.97 -2.08
C GLU A 189 11.19 23.11 -0.81
N THR A 190 11.85 23.60 0.24
CA THR A 190 11.84 22.99 1.57
C THR A 190 10.91 23.72 2.52
N GLY A 191 10.45 23.04 3.57
CA GLY A 191 9.56 23.58 4.58
C GLY A 191 8.09 23.65 4.17
N LEU A 192 7.72 23.07 3.03
CA LEU A 192 6.33 22.97 2.57
C LEU A 192 5.72 21.62 2.94
N TYR A 193 4.45 21.62 3.34
CA TYR A 193 3.75 20.43 3.83
C TYR A 193 2.30 20.42 3.34
N GLY A 194 1.73 19.22 3.18
CA GLY A 194 0.34 19.06 2.74
C GLY A 194 0.12 19.61 1.33
N ILE A 195 -1.05 20.20 1.07
CA ILE A 195 -1.38 20.79 -0.23
C ILE A 195 -0.56 22.07 -0.42
N LEU A 196 0.25 22.12 -1.48
CA LEU A 196 1.17 23.22 -1.71
C LEU A 196 0.45 24.51 -2.15
N PRO A 197 0.90 25.70 -1.69
CA PRO A 197 0.35 26.98 -2.14
C PRO A 197 0.62 27.31 -3.61
N SER A 198 1.56 26.60 -4.24
CA SER A 198 2.04 26.83 -5.61
C SER A 198 1.21 26.13 -6.70
N TYR A 199 0.22 25.31 -6.33
CA TYR A 199 -0.69 24.67 -7.28
C TYR A 199 -1.72 25.61 -7.91
#